data_AF-A0A816TQY7-F1
#
_entry.id   AF-A0A816TQY7-F1
#
_cell.length_a   1.000
_cell.length_b   1.000
_cell.length_c   1.000
_cell.angle_alpha   90.00
_cell.angle_beta   90.00
_cell.angle_gamma   90.00
#
_symmetry.space_group_name_H-M   'P 1'
#
loop_
_entity.id
_entity.type
_entity.pdbx_description
1 polymer ?
#
loop_
_entity_poly.entity_id
_entity_poly.type
_entity_poly.pdbx_seq_one_letter_code
_entity_poly.pdbx_strand_id
1 'polypeptide(L)'
;MSRDLDSALTRRERAAVDAWLASNKSFHAMRDHPLHGVPMLGGMWGFRPSLDPKMSRLIHDKIHNRDLIRRYGGRGDQTFLSDQVWPQAKSSIIVHDSFLCKNGYGQKSEPFPTQRPSMNQTDCFVGCVRPCCGHAKLPFGACPKECRPKDHPEWIYC
;
A
#
# COMPACT_ATOMS: atom_id res chain seq x y z
N MET A 1 3.50 6.34 15.35
CA MET A 1 3.10 5.76 14.05
C MET A 1 4.18 4.77 13.65
N SER A 2 3.81 3.65 13.05
CA SER A 2 4.75 2.75 12.39
C SER A 2 4.40 2.62 10.91
N ARG A 3 5.41 2.55 10.06
CA ARG A 3 5.27 2.35 8.62
C ARG A 3 6.29 1.34 8.16
N ASP A 4 5.80 0.32 7.47
CA ASP A 4 6.62 -0.72 6.87
C ASP A 4 7.08 -0.28 5.49
N LEU A 5 8.36 -0.47 5.19
CA LEU A 5 9.00 0.02 3.98
C LEU A 5 10.17 -0.89 3.57
N ASP A 6 9.97 -1.63 2.47
CA ASP A 6 11.00 -2.48 1.86
C ASP A 6 11.61 -1.86 0.59
N SER A 7 11.43 -0.55 0.38
CA SER A 7 11.83 0.15 -0.85
C SER A 7 12.44 1.52 -0.60
N ALA A 8 12.90 2.19 -1.66
CA ALA A 8 13.33 3.58 -1.54
C ALA A 8 12.15 4.51 -1.26
N LEU A 9 12.34 5.48 -0.37
CA LEU A 9 11.37 6.56 -0.18
C LEU A 9 11.26 7.39 -1.46
N THR A 10 10.03 7.56 -1.95
CA THR A 10 9.73 8.35 -3.15
C THR A 10 8.85 9.54 -2.81
N ARG A 11 8.88 10.59 -3.64
CA ARG A 11 7.96 11.74 -3.48
C ARG A 11 6.49 11.30 -3.58
N ARG A 12 6.22 10.33 -4.45
CA ARG A 12 4.91 9.71 -4.64
C ARG A 12 4.42 9.03 -3.36
N GLU A 13 5.29 8.26 -2.71
CA GLU A 13 4.98 7.64 -1.43
C GLU A 13 4.71 8.70 -0.37
N ARG A 14 5.56 9.73 -0.27
CA ARG A 14 5.37 10.83 0.69
C ARG A 14 4.00 11.47 0.54
N ALA A 15 3.57 11.77 -0.67
CA ALA A 15 2.26 12.35 -0.92
C ALA A 15 1.11 11.42 -0.47
N ALA A 16 1.22 10.11 -0.70
CA ALA A 16 0.24 9.13 -0.21
C ALA A 16 0.22 9.03 1.32
N VAL A 17 1.39 9.15 1.99
CA VAL A 17 1.49 9.21 3.45
C VAL A 17 0.87 10.50 3.99
N ASP A 18 1.10 11.64 3.35
CA ASP A 18 0.51 12.92 3.75
C ASP A 18 -1.02 12.88 3.65
N ALA A 19 -1.56 12.33 2.57
CA ALA A 19 -2.99 12.09 2.42
C ALA A 19 -3.55 11.18 3.53
N TRP A 20 -2.82 10.13 3.90
CA TRP A 20 -3.20 9.28 5.03
C TRP A 20 -3.15 10.01 6.38
N LEU A 21 -2.08 10.75 6.64
CA LEU A 21 -1.89 11.51 7.88
C LEU A 21 -2.98 12.57 8.07
N ALA A 22 -3.37 13.24 7.00
CA ALA A 22 -4.46 14.22 6.97
C ALA A 22 -5.84 13.58 7.21
N SER A 23 -5.97 12.27 7.01
CA SER A 23 -7.19 11.53 7.32
C SER A 23 -7.28 11.14 8.80
N ASN A 24 -8.43 10.60 9.22
CA ASN A 24 -8.61 9.97 10.53
C ASN A 24 -8.63 8.42 10.48
N LYS A 25 -7.95 7.80 9.49
CA LYS A 25 -7.89 6.32 9.34
C LYS A 25 -6.71 5.70 10.08
N SER A 26 -6.92 4.62 10.83
CA SER A 26 -5.84 4.01 11.63
C SER A 26 -4.80 3.29 10.78
N PHE A 27 -5.16 2.81 9.59
CA PHE A 27 -4.27 2.12 8.66
C PHE A 27 -4.07 2.83 7.32
N HIS A 28 -2.98 2.47 6.64
CA HIS A 28 -2.69 2.81 5.25
C HIS A 28 -2.11 1.61 4.52
N ALA A 29 -2.45 1.46 3.24
CA ALA A 29 -1.81 0.51 2.34
C ALA A 29 -1.64 1.13 0.95
N MET A 30 -0.70 0.61 0.17
CA MET A 30 -0.40 1.12 -1.18
C MET A 30 -0.14 -0.02 -2.17
N ARG A 31 -0.72 0.10 -3.36
CA ARG A 31 -0.65 -0.88 -4.45
C ARG A 31 -0.33 -0.15 -5.76
N ASP A 32 0.96 0.07 -6.01
CA ASP A 32 1.45 0.93 -7.09
C ASP A 32 2.00 0.17 -8.32
N HIS A 33 1.79 -1.15 -8.36
CA HIS A 33 2.20 -2.06 -9.45
C HIS A 33 1.04 -3.02 -9.79
N PRO A 34 0.88 -3.45 -11.05
CA PRO A 34 -0.12 -4.46 -11.43
C PRO A 34 -0.04 -5.81 -10.67
N LEU A 35 1.09 -6.07 -9.99
CA LEU A 35 1.37 -7.31 -9.25
C LEU A 35 1.16 -7.14 -7.74
N HIS A 36 0.74 -5.96 -7.28
CA HIS A 36 0.42 -5.71 -5.86
C HIS A 36 -0.97 -6.26 -5.52
N GLY A 37 -1.22 -7.51 -5.89
CA GLY A 37 -2.51 -8.19 -5.92
C GLY A 37 -2.98 -8.78 -4.60
N VAL A 38 -2.69 -8.11 -3.49
CA VAL A 38 -3.12 -8.50 -2.14
C VAL A 38 -3.71 -7.31 -1.40
N PRO A 39 -4.51 -7.53 -0.34
CA PRO A 39 -5.10 -6.42 0.42
C PRO A 39 -4.06 -5.50 1.08
N MET A 40 -2.99 -6.06 1.64
CA MET A 40 -1.90 -5.34 2.29
C MET A 40 -0.58 -6.03 1.97
N LEU A 41 0.39 -5.31 1.41
CA LEU A 41 1.74 -5.84 1.15
C LEU A 41 2.64 -5.63 2.37
N GLY A 42 3.53 -6.60 2.62
CA GLY A 42 4.54 -6.59 3.68
C GLY A 42 5.25 -5.24 3.84
N GLY A 43 5.85 -4.71 2.78
CA GLY A 43 6.58 -3.43 2.84
C GLY A 43 5.83 -2.17 2.40
N MET A 44 4.49 -2.17 2.33
CA MET A 44 3.73 -1.03 1.77
C MET A 44 2.46 -0.70 2.58
N TRP A 45 2.55 -0.81 3.90
CA TRP A 45 1.45 -0.47 4.82
C TRP A 45 1.92 0.35 6.02
N GLY A 46 0.98 0.91 6.78
CA GLY A 46 1.27 1.63 8.00
C GLY A 46 0.11 1.62 8.98
N PHE A 47 0.43 1.87 10.26
CA PHE A 47 -0.55 1.89 11.35
C PHE A 47 -0.30 3.05 12.33
N ARG A 48 -1.39 3.64 12.82
CA ARG A 48 -1.45 4.66 13.87
C ARG A 48 -2.06 4.08 15.15
N PRO A 49 -1.24 3.50 16.05
CA PRO A 49 -1.73 2.90 17.31
C PRO A 49 -2.56 3.87 18.17
N SER A 50 -2.27 5.17 18.13
CA SER A 50 -3.01 6.19 18.89
C SER A 50 -4.47 6.31 18.47
N LEU A 51 -4.81 5.95 17.23
CA LEU A 51 -6.19 5.95 16.74
C LEU A 51 -6.92 4.63 17.00
N ASP A 52 -6.19 3.56 17.29
CA ASP A 52 -6.78 2.24 17.58
C ASP A 52 -5.93 1.40 18.57
N PRO A 53 -5.95 1.74 19.87
CA PRO A 53 -5.18 1.00 20.88
C PRO A 53 -5.63 -0.46 21.03
N LYS A 54 -6.89 -0.78 20.68
CA LYS A 54 -7.42 -2.15 20.72
C LYS A 54 -6.74 -3.00 19.65
N MET A 55 -6.66 -2.48 18.42
CA MET A 55 -5.95 -3.15 17.35
C MET A 55 -4.46 -3.29 17.63
N SER A 56 -3.84 -2.30 18.29
CA SER A 56 -2.44 -2.41 18.72
C SER A 56 -2.20 -3.62 19.63
N ARG A 57 -3.09 -3.86 20.60
CA ARG A 57 -3.03 -5.06 21.47
C ARG A 57 -3.28 -6.35 20.69
N LEU A 58 -4.27 -6.34 19.79
CA LEU A 58 -4.56 -7.51 18.96
C LEU A 58 -3.37 -7.89 18.08
N ILE A 59 -2.73 -6.93 17.41
CA ILE A 59 -1.53 -7.20 16.61
C ILE A 59 -0.42 -7.76 17.50
N HIS A 60 -0.15 -7.13 18.65
CA HIS A 60 0.84 -7.59 19.62
C HIS A 60 0.60 -9.06 20.02
N ASP A 61 -0.62 -9.41 20.42
CA ASP A 61 -0.93 -10.77 20.86
C ASP A 61 -0.77 -11.79 19.72
N LYS A 62 -1.10 -11.39 18.48
CA LYS A 62 -0.95 -12.25 17.30
C LYS A 62 0.51 -12.47 16.90
N ILE A 63 1.35 -11.43 16.93
CA ILE A 63 2.77 -11.57 16.57
C ILE A 63 3.56 -12.35 17.62
N HIS A 64 3.06 -12.46 18.86
CA HIS A 64 3.64 -13.28 19.93
C HIS A 64 3.02 -14.69 20.03
N ASN A 65 2.02 -15.02 19.22
CA ASN A 65 1.40 -16.34 19.20
C ASN A 65 2.30 -17.34 18.45
N ARG A 66 2.80 -18.37 19.15
CA ARG A 66 3.73 -19.37 18.60
C ARG A 66 3.16 -20.18 17.44
N ASP A 67 1.86 -20.47 17.45
CA ASP A 67 1.21 -21.20 16.36
C ASP A 67 1.10 -20.34 15.10
N LEU A 68 0.78 -19.05 15.26
CA LEU A 68 0.77 -18.10 14.14
C LEU A 68 2.20 -17.88 13.60
N ILE A 69 3.21 -17.73 14.47
CA ILE A 69 4.60 -17.62 14.06
C ILE A 69 5.03 -18.86 13.27
N ARG A 70 4.69 -20.07 13.74
CA ARG A 70 4.99 -21.32 13.04
C ARG A 70 4.28 -21.41 11.69
N ARG A 71 3.03 -20.95 11.62
CA ARG A 71 2.20 -21.00 10.40
C ARG A 71 2.63 -20.00 9.32
N TYR A 72 3.02 -18.80 9.72
CA TYR A 72 3.27 -17.67 8.81
C TYR A 72 4.74 -17.22 8.77
N GLY A 73 5.64 -17.86 9.52
CA GLY A 73 7.06 -17.49 9.59
C GLY A 73 7.78 -17.52 8.24
N GLY A 74 8.97 -16.91 8.19
CA GLY A 74 9.73 -16.76 6.95
C GLY A 74 9.16 -15.66 6.06
N ARG A 75 8.63 -16.02 4.88
CA ARG A 75 8.09 -15.08 3.87
C ARG A 75 6.56 -15.03 3.86
N GLY A 76 5.91 -15.32 4.99
CA GLY A 76 4.45 -15.40 5.13
C GLY A 76 3.81 -14.16 5.76
N ASP A 77 4.56 -13.06 5.88
CA ASP A 77 4.12 -11.78 6.42
C ASP A 77 2.90 -11.23 5.68
N GLN A 78 2.90 -11.26 4.34
CA GLN A 78 1.78 -10.77 3.53
C GLN A 78 0.52 -11.62 3.73
N THR A 79 0.66 -12.94 3.85
CA THR A 79 -0.45 -13.85 4.16
C THR A 79 -0.95 -13.63 5.58
N PHE A 80 -0.06 -13.41 6.55
CA PHE A 80 -0.44 -13.03 7.91
C PHE A 80 -1.24 -11.72 7.91
N LEU A 81 -0.78 -10.68 7.20
CA LEU A 81 -1.51 -9.42 7.10
C LEU A 81 -2.91 -9.64 6.50
N SER A 82 -3.02 -10.41 5.42
CA SER A 82 -4.30 -10.74 4.78
C SER A 82 -5.25 -11.49 5.71
N ASP A 83 -4.77 -12.51 6.43
CA ASP A 83 -5.62 -13.38 7.23
C ASP A 83 -5.92 -12.80 8.62
N GLN A 84 -4.97 -12.07 9.20
CA GLN A 84 -4.97 -11.73 10.62
C GLN A 84 -5.18 -10.24 10.90
N VAL A 85 -4.86 -9.34 9.96
CA VAL A 85 -4.89 -7.88 10.17
C VAL A 85 -5.94 -7.22 9.29
N TRP A 86 -6.01 -7.56 8.00
CA TRP A 86 -6.95 -7.00 7.05
C TRP A 86 -8.44 -7.09 7.47
N PRO A 87 -8.93 -8.20 8.06
CA PRO A 87 -10.34 -8.32 8.43
C PRO A 87 -10.82 -7.20 9.36
N GLN A 88 -9.95 -6.71 10.26
CA GLN A 88 -10.20 -5.59 11.15
C GLN A 88 -9.79 -4.25 10.50
N ALA A 89 -8.60 -4.20 9.89
CA ALA A 89 -8.02 -2.97 9.34
C ALA A 89 -8.89 -2.32 8.25
N LYS A 90 -9.58 -3.12 7.43
CA LYS A 90 -10.41 -2.63 6.31
C LYS A 90 -11.51 -1.66 6.73
N SER A 91 -11.93 -1.66 8.00
CA SER A 91 -12.91 -0.71 8.54
C SER A 91 -12.35 0.71 8.74
N SER A 92 -11.03 0.86 8.90
CA SER A 92 -10.36 2.13 9.17
C SER A 92 -9.02 2.23 8.43
N ILE A 93 -9.08 2.18 7.10
CA ILE A 93 -7.91 2.23 6.23
C ILE A 93 -8.10 3.23 5.07
N ILE A 94 -6.99 3.82 4.61
CA ILE A 94 -6.87 4.37 3.26
C ILE A 94 -6.00 3.44 2.43
N VAL A 95 -6.46 3.05 1.25
CA VAL A 95 -5.67 2.25 0.31
C VAL A 95 -5.45 3.05 -0.95
N HIS A 96 -4.21 3.39 -1.28
CA HIS A 96 -3.88 4.00 -2.56
C HIS A 96 -3.56 2.92 -3.59
N ASP A 97 -4.18 2.97 -4.76
CA ASP A 97 -4.07 1.93 -5.77
C ASP A 97 -4.05 2.50 -7.19
N SER A 98 -3.05 2.09 -7.97
CA SER A 98 -2.87 2.54 -9.36
C SER A 98 -3.55 1.61 -10.38
N PHE A 99 -3.75 0.33 -10.07
CA PHE A 99 -4.11 -0.68 -11.07
C PHE A 99 -5.28 -1.58 -10.68
N LEU A 100 -5.41 -1.90 -9.40
CA LEU A 100 -6.29 -2.94 -8.90
C LEU A 100 -7.46 -2.34 -8.10
N CYS A 101 -7.84 -1.10 -8.40
CA CYS A 101 -8.90 -0.39 -7.66
C CYS A 101 -10.28 -1.06 -7.72
N LYS A 102 -10.53 -1.91 -8.71
CA LYS A 102 -11.74 -2.75 -8.79
C LYS A 102 -11.68 -3.95 -7.84
N ASN A 103 -10.48 -4.38 -7.45
CA ASN A 103 -10.25 -5.41 -6.44
C ASN A 103 -10.16 -4.75 -5.06
N GLY A 104 -11.33 -4.41 -4.52
CA GLY A 104 -11.41 -3.72 -3.23
C GLY A 104 -11.07 -4.57 -2.01
N TYR A 105 -11.05 -5.91 -2.12
CA TYR A 105 -10.90 -6.80 -0.95
C TYR A 105 -11.91 -6.47 0.19
N GLY A 106 -13.10 -5.98 -0.18
CA GLY A 106 -14.11 -5.51 0.77
C GLY A 106 -13.95 -4.06 1.24
N GLN A 107 -13.06 -3.26 0.62
CA GLN A 107 -12.92 -1.83 0.85
C GLN A 107 -12.56 -1.07 -0.43
N LYS A 108 -13.16 0.10 -0.65
CA LYS A 108 -12.81 0.93 -1.81
C LYS A 108 -11.41 1.54 -1.65
N SER A 109 -10.61 1.53 -2.71
CA SER A 109 -9.35 2.25 -2.78
C SER A 109 -9.49 3.63 -3.39
N GLU A 110 -8.54 4.49 -3.03
CA GLU A 110 -8.31 5.80 -3.61
C GLU A 110 -7.20 5.73 -4.65
N PRO A 111 -7.24 6.59 -5.69
CA PRO A 111 -6.13 6.76 -6.61
C PRO A 111 -4.95 7.40 -5.86
N PHE A 112 -3.73 7.24 -6.37
CA PHE A 112 -2.58 7.97 -5.83
C PHE A 112 -2.70 9.48 -6.04
N PRO A 113 -2.23 10.30 -5.08
CA PRO A 113 -2.42 11.76 -5.09
C PRO A 113 -1.45 12.52 -6.01
N THR A 114 -0.67 11.81 -6.83
CA THR A 114 0.33 12.42 -7.73
C THR A 114 0.36 11.68 -9.05
N GLN A 115 0.63 12.39 -10.13
CA GLN A 115 1.02 11.78 -11.39
C GLN A 115 2.44 11.20 -11.27
N ARG A 116 2.68 10.07 -11.93
CA ARG A 116 4.03 9.55 -12.12
C ARG A 116 4.72 10.24 -13.30
N PRO A 117 6.04 10.46 -13.23
CA PRO A 117 6.81 10.87 -14.40
C PRO A 117 6.59 9.89 -15.57
N SER A 118 6.74 10.38 -16.80
CA SER A 118 6.41 9.61 -18.01
C SER A 118 7.21 8.30 -18.13
N MET A 119 6.70 7.32 -18.90
CA MET A 119 7.30 5.98 -19.04
C MET A 119 8.79 5.95 -19.37
N ASN A 120 9.33 6.97 -20.04
CA ASN A 120 10.73 6.99 -20.48
C ASN A 120 11.65 7.79 -19.54
N GLN A 121 11.12 8.27 -18.42
CA GLN A 121 11.85 9.11 -17.47
C GLN A 121 12.18 8.37 -16.18
N THR A 122 11.44 7.31 -15.83
CA THR A 122 11.67 6.58 -14.60
C THR A 122 11.06 5.17 -14.60
N ASP A 123 11.69 4.25 -13.88
CA ASP A 123 11.15 2.94 -13.48
C ASP A 123 10.53 2.97 -12.07
N CYS A 124 10.38 4.16 -11.47
CA CYS A 124 9.99 4.33 -10.08
C CYS A 124 8.52 3.97 -9.82
N PHE A 125 8.28 3.16 -8.79
CA PHE A 125 6.99 2.87 -8.18
C PHE A 125 7.17 2.58 -6.70
N VAL A 126 6.13 2.77 -5.90
CA VAL A 126 6.18 2.45 -4.46
C VAL A 126 6.33 0.94 -4.28
N GLY A 127 7.37 0.48 -3.56
CA GLY A 127 7.68 -0.94 -3.42
C GLY A 127 8.70 -1.47 -4.45
N CYS A 128 9.36 -0.61 -5.22
CA CYS A 128 10.40 -1.05 -6.16
C CYS A 128 11.65 -1.60 -5.45
N VAL A 129 12.18 -2.71 -5.97
CA VAL A 129 13.42 -3.32 -5.49
C VAL A 129 14.61 -2.55 -6.05
N ARG A 130 15.59 -2.22 -5.19
CA ARG A 130 16.78 -1.48 -5.63
C ARG A 130 17.71 -2.33 -6.51
N PRO A 131 18.39 -1.72 -7.50
CA PRO A 131 18.31 -0.30 -7.88
C PRO A 131 17.02 0.01 -8.65
N CYS A 132 16.32 1.07 -8.25
CA CYS A 132 15.12 1.58 -8.92
C CYS A 132 15.05 3.10 -8.81
N CYS A 133 14.13 3.72 -9.54
CA CYS A 133 14.01 5.16 -9.72
C CYS A 133 15.20 5.77 -10.48
N GLY A 134 15.73 5.03 -11.45
CA GLY A 134 16.73 5.51 -12.41
C GLY A 134 16.10 6.07 -13.69
N HIS A 135 16.91 6.27 -14.73
CA HIS A 135 16.47 6.68 -16.07
C HIS A 135 16.11 5.46 -16.92
N ALA A 136 15.23 4.60 -16.40
CA ALA A 136 14.76 3.40 -17.07
C ALA A 136 13.28 3.52 -17.47
N LYS A 137 12.81 2.56 -18.26
CA LYS A 137 11.40 2.49 -18.65
C LYS A 137 10.56 1.91 -17.52
N LEU A 138 9.34 2.42 -17.31
CA LEU A 138 8.40 1.80 -16.39
C LEU A 138 8.18 0.31 -16.76
N PRO A 139 8.13 -0.59 -15.76
CA PRO A 139 7.95 -2.02 -16.01
C PRO A 139 6.49 -2.39 -16.37
N PHE A 140 5.61 -1.40 -16.54
CA PHE A 140 4.18 -1.59 -16.83
C PHE A 140 3.58 -0.41 -17.60
N GLY A 141 2.39 -0.64 -18.14
CA GLY A 141 1.66 0.33 -18.95
C GLY A 141 0.81 1.33 -18.17
N ALA A 142 -0.14 1.95 -18.88
CA ALA A 142 -1.05 2.93 -18.33
C ALA A 142 -1.96 2.38 -17.23
N CYS A 143 -2.33 3.25 -16.28
CA CYS A 143 -3.38 2.96 -15.31
C CYS A 143 -4.74 2.75 -15.98
N PRO A 144 -5.57 1.82 -15.47
CA PRO A 144 -6.98 1.73 -15.84
C PRO A 144 -7.68 3.07 -15.58
N LYS A 145 -8.59 3.47 -16.48
CA LYS A 145 -9.28 4.78 -16.39
C LYS A 145 -10.02 4.93 -15.05
N GLU A 146 -10.54 3.84 -14.52
CA GLU A 146 -11.31 3.80 -13.28
C GLU A 146 -10.45 3.95 -12.02
N CYS A 147 -9.15 3.70 -12.12
CA CYS A 147 -8.19 3.84 -11.01
C CYS A 147 -7.48 5.19 -11.02
N ARG A 148 -7.81 6.08 -11.96
CA ARG A 148 -7.24 7.43 -12.03
C ARG A 148 -8.02 8.39 -11.13
N PRO A 149 -7.38 9.47 -10.66
CA PRO A 149 -8.11 10.55 -9.99
C PRO A 149 -9.21 11.11 -10.89
N LYS A 150 -10.37 11.41 -10.29
CA LYS A 150 -11.54 11.92 -11.03
C LYS A 150 -11.33 13.35 -11.53
N ASP A 151 -10.58 14.12 -10.76
CA ASP A 151 -10.10 15.46 -11.04
C ASP A 151 -8.92 15.48 -12.02
N HIS A 152 -8.24 14.34 -12.22
CA HIS A 152 -7.12 14.19 -13.14
C HIS A 152 -7.21 12.93 -14.03
N PRO A 153 -8.24 12.80 -14.89
CA PRO A 153 -8.39 11.65 -15.78
C PRO A 153 -7.28 11.52 -16.83
N GLU A 154 -6.57 12.63 -17.11
CA GLU A 154 -5.41 12.72 -18.00
C GLU A 154 -4.14 12.10 -17.42
N TRP A 155 -4.10 11.76 -16.14
CA TRP A 155 -2.97 11.06 -15.52
C TRP A 155 -2.95 9.59 -15.95
N ILE A 156 -2.43 9.35 -17.15
CA ILE A 156 -2.30 8.02 -17.75
C ILE A 156 -1.37 7.12 -16.92
N TYR A 157 -0.36 7.73 -16.28
CA TYR A 157 0.50 7.08 -15.29
C TYR A 157 0.18 7.66 -13.92
N CYS A 158 -0.74 6.96 -13.25
CA CYS A 158 -0.76 6.89 -11.82
C CYS A 158 0.31 5.83 -11.42
#